data_AF-A0A0B1TTB9-F1
#
_entry.id   AF-A0A0B1TTB9-F1
#
_cell.length_a   1.000
_cell.length_b   1.000
_cell.length_c   1.000
_cell.angle_alpha   90.00
_cell.angle_beta   90.00
_cell.angle_gamma   90.00
#
_symmetry.space_group_name_H-M   'P 1'
#
loop_
_entity.id
_entity.type
_entity.pdbx_description
1 polymer ?
#
loop_
_entity_poly.entity_id
_entity_poly.type
_entity_poly.pdbx_seq_one_letter_code
_entity_poly.pdbx_strand_id
1 'polypeptide(L)'
;MSKEDFKSRLMDVKYLEEEEGVYADELEINEEIPESFDARKKWPECASISTIRDQANCGSCWAVSAASAMSDRVCVQSSGRIKTVVSDTDILACCGIFCGQG
;
A
#
# COMPACT_ATOMS: atom_id res chain seq x y z
N MET A 1 -17.50 -0.16 20.74
CA MET A 1 -16.17 -0.75 20.50
C MET A 1 -15.25 -0.29 21.62
N SER A 2 -14.57 -1.21 22.32
CA SER A 2 -13.63 -0.83 23.37
C SER A 2 -12.32 -0.30 22.76
N LYS A 3 -11.47 0.34 23.59
CA LYS A 3 -10.14 0.78 23.13
C LYS A 3 -9.25 -0.40 22.70
N GLU A 4 -9.36 -1.52 23.39
CA GLU A 4 -8.61 -2.73 23.07
C GLU A 4 -9.08 -3.35 21.74
N ASP A 5 -10.40 -3.36 21.50
CA ASP A 5 -10.97 -3.80 20.21
C ASP A 5 -10.60 -2.89 19.05
N PHE A 6 -10.30 -1.61 19.31
CA PHE A 6 -9.84 -0.68 18.27
C PHE A 6 -8.36 -0.92 17.96
N LYS A 7 -7.53 -1.06 18.99
CA LYS A 7 -6.09 -1.32 18.85
C LYS A 7 -5.81 -2.64 18.12
N SER A 8 -6.59 -3.69 18.37
CA SER A 8 -6.40 -4.99 17.70
C SER A 8 -6.63 -4.95 16.18
N ARG A 9 -7.28 -3.89 15.67
CA ARG A 9 -7.51 -3.67 14.24
C ARG A 9 -6.44 -2.83 13.57
N LEU A 10 -5.48 -2.31 14.33
CA LEU A 10 -4.40 -1.49 13.81
C LEU A 10 -3.08 -2.22 14.00
N MET A 11 -2.11 -1.85 13.17
CA MET A 11 -0.74 -2.25 13.40
C MET A 11 -0.24 -1.69 14.74
N ASP A 12 0.53 -2.50 15.46
CA ASP A 12 1.13 -2.10 16.73
C ASP A 12 2.16 -0.98 16.51
N VAL A 13 2.15 0.01 17.40
CA VAL A 13 3.04 1.18 17.35
C VAL A 13 4.52 0.81 17.43
N LYS A 14 4.86 -0.37 17.98
CA LYS A 14 6.24 -0.89 18.02
C LYS A 14 6.86 -1.10 16.64
N TYR A 15 6.05 -1.15 15.57
CA TYR A 15 6.49 -1.31 14.18
C TYR A 15 6.68 0.02 13.45
N LEU A 16 6.51 1.15 14.14
CA LEU A 16 6.81 2.48 13.61
C LEU A 16 8.29 2.88 13.82
N GLU A 17 9.14 1.95 14.23
CA GLU A 17 10.57 2.21 14.39
C GLU A 17 11.20 2.50 13.03
N GLU A 18 11.84 3.66 12.91
CA GLU A 18 12.59 4.02 11.72
C GLU A 18 13.84 3.13 11.65
N GLU A 19 13.93 2.26 10.65
CA GLU A 19 15.21 1.61 10.35
C GLU A 19 16.18 2.67 9.82
N GLU A 20 17.20 3.01 10.63
CA GLU A 20 18.32 3.86 10.19
C GLU A 20 18.99 3.23 8.96
N GLY A 21 18.83 3.84 7.77
CA GLY A 21 19.76 3.64 6.66
C GLY A 21 19.22 3.12 5.32
N VAL A 22 17.91 3.00 5.10
CA VAL A 22 17.36 2.69 3.77
C VAL A 22 16.54 3.87 3.24
N TYR A 23 17.23 4.78 2.55
CA TYR A 23 16.59 5.85 1.79
C TYR A 23 16.45 5.43 0.34
N ALA A 24 15.35 5.82 -0.31
CA ALA A 24 15.27 5.76 -1.75
C ALA A 24 16.28 6.75 -2.36
N ASP A 25 16.96 6.36 -3.44
CA ASP A 25 17.81 7.28 -4.17
C ASP A 25 17.00 8.50 -4.62
N GLU A 26 17.47 9.69 -4.27
CA GLU A 26 16.87 10.93 -4.74
C GLU A 26 17.17 11.09 -6.23
N LEU A 27 16.12 11.13 -7.05
CA LEU A 27 16.25 11.31 -8.49
C LEU A 27 16.30 12.80 -8.81
N GLU A 28 17.36 13.24 -9.49
CA GLU A 28 17.39 14.58 -10.09
C GLU A 28 16.48 14.61 -11.33
N ILE A 29 15.26 15.12 -11.16
CA ILE A 29 14.28 15.27 -12.23
C ILE A 29 14.26 16.74 -12.66
N ASN A 30 14.68 17.02 -13.90
CA ASN A 30 14.62 18.36 -14.53
C ASN A 30 13.22 18.71 -15.08
N GLU A 31 12.16 18.29 -14.38
CA GLU A 31 10.77 18.57 -14.74
C GLU A 31 10.07 19.32 -13.61
N GLU A 32 9.16 20.21 -13.97
CA GLU A 32 8.37 20.97 -13.00
C GLU A 32 7.29 20.06 -12.39
N ILE A 33 7.34 19.87 -11.06
CA ILE A 33 6.31 19.12 -10.34
C ILE A 33 5.01 19.94 -10.39
N PRO A 34 3.88 19.35 -10.83
CA PRO A 34 2.63 20.09 -10.96
C PRO A 34 2.09 20.53 -9.59
N GLU A 35 1.41 21.68 -9.56
CA GLU A 35 0.77 22.22 -8.35
C GLU A 35 -0.26 21.23 -7.73
N SER A 36 -0.88 20.39 -8.56
CA SER A 36 -1.76 19.32 -8.09
C SER A 36 -1.65 18.05 -8.94
N PHE A 37 -1.76 16.91 -8.28
CA PHE A 37 -1.77 15.60 -8.91
C PHE A 37 -2.79 14.69 -8.23
N ASP A 38 -3.59 13.99 -9.02
CA ASP A 38 -4.54 12.98 -8.55
C ASP A 38 -4.41 11.73 -9.42
N ALA A 39 -3.85 10.67 -8.84
CA ALA A 39 -3.61 9.40 -9.54
C ALA A 39 -4.90 8.81 -10.15
N ARG A 40 -6.05 9.02 -9.50
CA ARG A 40 -7.36 8.52 -9.97
C ARG A 40 -7.80 9.22 -11.26
N LYS A 41 -7.41 10.49 -11.43
CA LYS A 41 -7.67 11.26 -12.66
C LYS A 41 -6.63 10.98 -13.74
N LYS A 42 -5.39 10.70 -13.35
CA LYS A 42 -4.29 10.41 -14.27
C LYS A 42 -4.43 9.05 -14.94
N TRP A 43 -4.89 8.04 -14.20
CA TRP A 43 -5.09 6.67 -14.67
C TRP A 43 -6.52 6.17 -14.41
N PRO A 44 -7.54 6.78 -15.06
CA PRO A 44 -8.94 6.45 -14.82
C PRO A 44 -9.30 5.01 -15.23
N GLU A 45 -8.51 4.38 -16.10
CA GLU A 45 -8.65 2.99 -16.49
C GLU A 45 -8.26 2.00 -15.39
N CYS A 46 -7.51 2.46 -14.38
CA CYS A 46 -7.03 1.68 -13.24
C CYS A 46 -7.95 1.86 -12.03
N ALA A 47 -9.07 1.13 -12.05
CA ALA A 47 -10.07 1.17 -10.97
C ALA A 47 -9.52 0.83 -9.58
N SER A 48 -8.42 0.07 -9.51
CA SER A 48 -7.76 -0.28 -8.24
C SER A 48 -7.35 0.96 -7.44
N ILE A 49 -6.91 2.04 -8.11
CA ILE A 49 -6.45 3.29 -7.46
C ILE A 49 -7.60 3.99 -6.72
N SER A 50 -8.83 3.81 -7.21
CA SER A 50 -10.04 4.38 -6.57
C SER A 50 -10.70 3.42 -5.58
N THR A 51 -10.20 2.19 -5.47
CA THR A 51 -10.82 1.16 -4.63
C THR A 51 -10.33 1.28 -3.20
N ILE A 52 -11.23 1.63 -2.28
CA ILE A 52 -10.94 1.64 -0.85
C ILE A 52 -11.17 0.23 -0.29
N ARG A 53 -10.10 -0.40 0.20
CA ARG A 53 -10.15 -1.75 0.77
C ARG A 53 -10.41 -1.70 2.27
N ASP A 54 -11.17 -2.67 2.78
CA ASP A 54 -11.44 -2.82 4.21
C ASP A 54 -10.59 -3.96 4.78
N GLN A 55 -9.72 -3.65 5.74
CA GLN A 55 -8.88 -4.62 6.46
C GLN A 55 -9.65 -5.42 7.52
N ALA A 56 -10.92 -5.07 7.74
CA ALA A 56 -11.81 -5.66 8.73
C ALA A 56 -11.24 -5.58 10.16
N ASN A 57 -11.41 -6.65 10.95
CA ASN A 57 -11.01 -6.68 12.36
C ASN A 57 -9.58 -7.22 12.56
N CYS A 58 -8.65 -6.84 11.68
CA CYS A 58 -7.27 -7.31 11.70
C CYS A 58 -6.29 -6.13 11.56
N GLY A 59 -5.19 -6.15 12.31
CA GLY A 59 -4.05 -5.23 12.16
C GLY A 59 -3.23 -5.46 10.88
N SER A 60 -3.88 -5.75 9.76
CA SER A 60 -3.29 -6.13 8.47
C SER A 60 -3.08 -4.95 7.51
N CYS A 61 -3.15 -3.71 7.99
CA CYS A 61 -3.06 -2.52 7.14
C CYS A 61 -1.81 -2.50 6.24
N TRP A 62 -0.68 -3.01 6.71
CA TRP A 62 0.55 -3.15 5.94
C TRP A 62 0.41 -4.08 4.72
N ALA A 63 -0.24 -5.23 4.90
CA ALA A 63 -0.49 -6.18 3.82
C ALA A 63 -1.51 -5.61 2.83
N VAL A 64 -2.56 -4.97 3.34
CA VAL A 64 -3.62 -4.34 2.53
C VAL A 64 -3.06 -3.17 1.72
N SER A 65 -2.25 -2.29 2.32
CA SER A 65 -1.65 -1.14 1.64
C SER A 65 -0.62 -1.58 0.59
N ALA A 66 0.25 -2.54 0.92
CA ALA A 66 1.22 -3.10 -0.02
C ALA A 66 0.53 -3.75 -1.23
N ALA A 67 -0.46 -4.62 -1.01
CA ALA A 67 -1.22 -5.24 -2.08
C ALA A 67 -1.97 -4.21 -2.96
N SER A 68 -2.51 -3.14 -2.34
CA SER A 68 -3.18 -2.05 -3.08
C SER A 68 -2.20 -1.34 -4.02
N ALA A 69 -1.03 -0.93 -3.50
CA ALA A 69 -0.01 -0.26 -4.30
C ALA A 69 0.56 -1.16 -5.42
N MET A 70 0.75 -2.46 -5.16
CA MET A 70 1.16 -3.42 -6.20
C MET A 70 0.11 -3.55 -7.31
N SER A 71 -1.17 -3.63 -6.95
CA SER A 71 -2.28 -3.71 -7.91
C SER A 71 -2.31 -2.47 -8.81
N ASP A 72 -2.16 -1.29 -8.22
CA ASP A 72 -2.12 -0.01 -8.93
C ASP A 72 -0.94 0.07 -9.90
N ARG A 73 0.27 -0.27 -9.42
CA ARG A 73 1.49 -0.22 -10.24
C ARG A 73 1.43 -1.16 -11.43
N VAL A 74 0.92 -2.38 -11.26
CA VAL A 74 0.75 -3.34 -12.37
C VAL A 74 -0.21 -2.78 -13.41
N CYS A 75 -1.31 -2.14 -12.99
CA CYS A 75 -2.24 -1.50 -13.92
C CYS A 75 -1.60 -0.34 -14.67
N VAL A 76 -0.96 0.59 -13.95
CA VAL A 76 -0.30 1.76 -14.54
C VAL A 76 0.79 1.34 -15.53
N GLN A 77 1.66 0.42 -15.15
CA GLN A 77 2.79 -0.02 -15.98
C GLN A 77 2.32 -0.82 -17.22
N SER A 78 1.21 -1.54 -17.11
CA SER A 78 0.63 -2.26 -18.24
C SER A 78 -0.26 -1.39 -19.14
N SER A 79 -0.39 -0.09 -18.83
CA SER A 79 -1.33 0.83 -19.49
C SER A 79 -2.77 0.31 -19.47
N GLY A 80 -3.19 -0.20 -18.31
CA GLY A 80 -4.53 -0.73 -18.09
C GLY A 80 -4.80 -2.12 -18.67
N ARG A 81 -3.80 -2.79 -19.26
CA ARG A 81 -4.00 -4.15 -19.81
C ARG A 81 -4.12 -5.23 -18.74
N ILE A 82 -3.43 -5.06 -17.61
CA ILE A 82 -3.46 -5.98 -16.48
C ILE A 82 -4.10 -5.24 -15.30
N LYS A 83 -5.31 -5.67 -14.90
CA LYS A 83 -6.08 -5.03 -13.81
C LYS A 83 -6.28 -5.98 -12.63
N THR A 84 -5.23 -6.73 -12.31
CA THR A 84 -5.26 -7.76 -11.27
C THR A 84 -5.24 -7.11 -9.89
N VAL A 85 -6.10 -7.60 -9.00
CA VAL A 85 -6.05 -7.27 -7.57
C VAL A 85 -5.14 -8.26 -6.87
N VAL A 86 -4.05 -7.77 -6.29
CA VAL A 86 -3.09 -8.57 -5.52
C VAL A 86 -3.71 -8.97 -4.18
N SER A 87 -3.48 -10.22 -3.78
CA SER A 87 -4.00 -10.79 -2.54
C SER A 87 -3.23 -10.25 -1.33
N ASP A 88 -3.88 -9.38 -0.56
CA ASP A 88 -3.42 -8.96 0.76
C ASP A 88 -3.42 -10.12 1.77
N THR A 89 -4.33 -11.09 1.60
CA THR A 89 -4.40 -12.28 2.47
C THR A 89 -3.20 -13.20 2.25
N ASP A 90 -2.72 -13.33 1.01
CA ASP A 90 -1.51 -14.09 0.71
C ASP A 90 -0.28 -13.43 1.34
N ILE A 91 -0.13 -12.11 1.17
CA ILE A 91 0.90 -11.34 1.85
C ILE A 91 0.80 -11.53 3.37
N LEU A 92 -0.39 -11.40 3.96
CA LEU A 92 -0.60 -11.53 5.40
C LEU A 92 -0.27 -12.94 5.93
N ALA A 93 -0.62 -14.00 5.19
CA ALA A 93 -0.52 -15.38 5.67
C ALA A 93 0.81 -16.07 5.32
N CYS A 94 1.44 -15.66 4.21
CA CYS A 94 2.63 -16.32 3.67
C CYS A 94 3.93 -15.53 3.91
N CYS A 95 3.81 -14.25 4.28
CA CYS A 95 4.92 -13.49 4.80
C CYS A 95 5.34 -14.04 6.17
N GLY A 96 6.41 -14.84 6.16
CA GLY A 96 6.93 -15.52 7.35
C GLY A 96 7.84 -14.64 8.19
N ILE A 97 9.02 -15.15 8.56
CA ILE A 97 9.91 -14.53 9.56
C ILE A 97 10.55 -13.22 9.05
N PHE A 98 10.67 -13.03 7.73
CA PHE A 98 11.50 -11.99 7.13
C PHE A 98 10.74 -10.74 6.66
N CYS A 99 9.42 -10.66 6.88
CA CYS A 99 8.61 -9.51 6.49
C CYS A 99 7.43 -9.33 7.46
N GLY A 100 6.59 -8.30 7.26
CA GLY A 100 5.36 -8.12 8.05
C GLY A 100 5.59 -7.55 9.45
N GLN A 101 6.77 -6.97 9.68
CA GLN A 101 7.12 -6.24 10.91
C GLN A 101 6.79 -4.73 10.82
N GLY A 102 5.79 -4.34 10.04
CA GLY A 102 5.66 -2.94 9.63
C GLY A 102 5.78 -2.80 8.14
#